data_AF-A0A976KM87-F1
#
_entry.id   AF-A0A976KM87-F1
#
_cell.length_a   1.000
_cell.length_b   1.000
_cell.length_c   1.000
_cell.angle_alpha   90.00
_cell.angle_beta   90.00
_cell.angle_gamma   90.00
#
_symmetry.space_group_name_H-M   'P 1'
#
loop_
_entity.id
_entity.type
_entity.pdbx_description
1 polymer ?
#
loop_
_entity_poly.entity_id
_entity_poly.type
_entity_poly.pdbx_seq_one_letter_code
_entity_poly.pdbx_strand_id
1 'polypeptide(L)'
;MNNQDKEKTINEFLVEAVNNYDFEGVKNFLQQGADPNYTISGYEDWDNIESQPTTPLKLVMFRISDSFVNDASLGEFAKIAKLLIEYGADPGPAMVIAESRYGKYDPEASQKMDEADRAFINVWDIVANAAK
;
A
#
# COMPACT_ATOMS: atom_id res chain seq x y z
N MET A 1 29.73 18.97 5.72
CA MET A 1 28.85 19.49 4.66
C MET A 1 27.50 18.82 4.82
N ASN A 2 26.45 19.65 4.75
CA ASN A 2 25.06 19.42 5.12
C ASN A 2 24.39 18.27 4.35
N ASN A 3 23.36 17.67 4.93
CA ASN A 3 22.38 16.85 4.20
C ASN A 3 20.95 17.08 4.73
N GLN A 4 20.61 18.30 5.19
CA GLN A 4 19.28 18.61 5.73
C GLN A 4 18.33 19.35 4.77
N ASP A 5 18.72 19.66 3.53
CA ASP A 5 17.82 20.38 2.60
C ASP A 5 17.79 19.71 1.21
N LYS A 6 17.53 18.40 1.15
CA LYS A 6 17.05 17.82 -0.11
C LYS A 6 15.54 17.97 -0.11
N GLU A 7 15.03 18.84 -0.98
CA GLU A 7 13.60 19.00 -1.20
C GLU A 7 13.00 17.64 -1.56
N LYS A 8 11.93 17.25 -0.86
CA LYS A 8 11.22 16.01 -1.15
C LYS A 8 10.62 16.11 -2.56
N THR A 9 10.82 15.06 -3.34
CA THR A 9 10.16 14.84 -4.63
C THR A 9 8.68 14.54 -4.43
N ILE A 10 7.89 14.72 -5.49
CA ILE A 10 6.46 14.42 -5.44
C ILE A 10 6.15 12.94 -5.12
N ASN A 11 7.05 12.04 -5.51
CA ASN A 11 6.92 10.63 -5.21
C ASN A 11 7.19 10.33 -3.72
N GLU A 12 8.15 11.02 -3.11
CA GLU A 12 8.37 10.90 -1.65
C GLU A 12 7.17 11.42 -0.86
N PHE A 13 6.50 12.49 -1.34
CA PHE A 13 5.25 12.96 -0.76
C PHE A 13 4.09 11.97 -0.94
N LEU A 14 3.97 11.32 -2.10
CA LEU A 14 3.01 10.24 -2.31
C LEU A 14 3.22 9.11 -1.30
N VAL A 15 4.45 8.66 -1.11
CA VAL A 15 4.80 7.57 -0.18
C VAL A 15 4.47 7.95 1.27
N GLU A 16 4.78 9.17 1.69
CA GLU A 16 4.43 9.68 3.02
C GLU A 16 2.91 9.75 3.23
N ALA A 17 2.16 10.23 2.24
CA ALA A 17 0.70 10.29 2.30
C ALA A 17 0.09 8.87 2.42
N VAL A 18 0.61 7.89 1.66
CA VAL A 18 0.21 6.49 1.79
C VAL A 18 0.52 5.97 3.21
N ASN A 19 1.74 6.20 3.71
CA ASN A 19 2.13 5.74 5.05
C ASN A 19 1.21 6.24 6.16
N ASN A 20 0.72 7.47 5.99
CA ASN A 20 -0.15 8.18 6.93
C ASN A 20 -1.65 8.04 6.61
N TYR A 21 -2.04 7.10 5.73
CA TYR A 21 -3.43 6.87 5.31
C TYR A 21 -4.17 8.16 4.88
N ASP A 22 -3.44 9.13 4.31
CA ASP A 22 -3.94 10.42 3.86
C ASP A 22 -4.46 10.34 2.42
N PHE A 23 -5.74 10.00 2.28
CA PHE A 23 -6.38 9.84 0.98
C PHE A 23 -6.34 11.11 0.11
N GLU A 24 -6.61 12.28 0.69
CA GLU A 24 -6.61 13.53 -0.08
C GLU A 24 -5.19 13.92 -0.52
N GLY A 25 -4.18 13.69 0.33
CA GLY A 25 -2.77 13.83 -0.02
C GLY A 25 -2.38 12.93 -1.20
N VAL A 26 -2.67 11.62 -1.10
CA VAL A 26 -2.41 10.64 -2.18
C VAL A 26 -3.04 11.10 -3.50
N LYS A 27 -4.32 11.46 -3.46
CA LYS A 27 -5.05 11.94 -4.64
C LYS A 27 -4.41 13.18 -5.25
N ASN A 28 -4.06 14.15 -4.42
CA ASN A 28 -3.44 15.39 -4.87
C ASN A 28 -2.07 15.14 -5.54
N PHE A 29 -1.25 14.26 -4.99
CA PHE A 29 0.08 13.98 -5.57
C PHE A 29 -0.01 13.16 -6.86
N LEU A 30 -0.92 12.18 -6.93
CA LEU A 30 -1.18 11.45 -8.18
C LEU A 30 -1.67 12.36 -9.30
N GLN A 31 -2.58 13.30 -9.01
CA GLN A 31 -3.07 14.29 -9.98
C GLN A 31 -1.98 15.23 -10.50
N GLN A 32 -0.95 15.48 -9.69
CA GLN A 32 0.22 16.26 -10.06
C GLN A 32 1.29 15.43 -10.79
N GLY A 33 1.04 14.14 -11.04
CA GLY A 33 1.92 13.26 -11.82
C GLY A 33 2.91 12.44 -11.00
N ALA A 34 2.67 12.24 -9.69
CA ALA A 34 3.41 11.25 -8.93
C ALA A 34 3.27 9.85 -9.54
N ASP A 35 4.37 9.09 -9.55
CA ASP A 35 4.40 7.73 -10.09
C ASP A 35 3.84 6.74 -9.05
N PRO A 36 2.70 6.07 -9.33
CA PRO A 36 2.14 5.07 -8.41
C PRO A 36 3.01 3.82 -8.27
N ASN A 37 3.98 3.62 -9.17
CA ASN A 37 4.97 2.54 -9.14
C ASN A 37 6.36 3.00 -8.66
N TYR A 38 6.44 4.20 -8.07
CA TYR A 38 7.72 4.72 -7.57
C TYR A 38 8.44 3.72 -6.66
N THR A 39 9.72 3.48 -6.94
CA THR A 39 10.55 2.61 -6.11
C THR A 39 11.06 3.35 -4.89
N ILE A 40 10.66 2.88 -3.71
CA ILE A 40 11.09 3.42 -2.41
C ILE A 40 12.51 2.91 -2.12
N SER A 41 13.47 3.83 -2.07
CA SER A 41 14.87 3.52 -1.74
C SER A 41 15.08 3.28 -0.24
N GLY A 42 16.15 2.57 0.13
CA GLY A 42 16.56 2.30 1.52
C GLY A 42 16.36 0.86 1.98
N TYR A 43 15.89 -0.01 1.09
CA TYR A 43 15.66 -1.43 1.34
C TYR A 43 16.61 -2.35 0.55
N GLU A 44 17.52 -1.79 -0.24
CA GLU A 44 18.37 -2.51 -1.21
C GLU A 44 19.32 -3.50 -0.52
N ASP A 45 19.81 -3.15 0.67
CA ASP A 45 20.76 -3.96 1.44
C ASP A 45 20.09 -4.95 2.41
N TRP A 46 18.76 -5.06 2.40
CA TRP A 46 18.04 -5.96 3.29
C TRP A 46 17.97 -7.36 2.68
N ASP A 47 18.31 -8.39 3.48
CA ASP A 47 18.33 -9.80 3.08
C ASP A 47 16.98 -10.34 2.54
N ASN A 48 15.88 -9.60 2.74
CA ASN A 48 14.54 -9.98 2.29
C ASN A 48 13.79 -8.79 1.70
N ILE A 49 14.28 -8.29 0.56
CA ILE A 49 13.68 -7.19 -0.20
C ILE A 49 12.22 -7.46 -0.62
N GLU A 50 11.88 -8.72 -0.88
CA GLU A 50 10.52 -9.13 -1.23
C GLU A 50 9.52 -8.85 -0.10
N SER A 51 9.97 -8.83 1.15
CA SER A 51 9.14 -8.49 2.31
C SER A 51 9.14 -7.00 2.68
N GLN A 52 9.85 -6.15 1.92
CA GLN A 52 9.89 -4.70 2.15
C GLN A 52 8.88 -3.96 1.28
N PRO A 53 8.29 -2.86 1.78
CA PRO A 53 7.34 -2.04 1.04
C PRO A 53 8.05 -1.14 0.02
N THR A 54 8.49 -1.73 -1.10
CA THR A 54 9.29 -1.05 -2.13
C THR A 54 8.48 -0.20 -3.11
N THR A 55 7.15 -0.26 -3.08
CA THR A 55 6.25 0.59 -3.89
C THR A 55 5.08 1.11 -3.06
N PRO A 56 4.39 2.19 -3.47
CA PRO A 56 3.22 2.72 -2.76
C PRO A 56 2.14 1.67 -2.47
N LEU A 57 1.77 0.85 -3.44
CA LEU A 57 0.73 -0.17 -3.21
C LEU A 57 1.23 -1.33 -2.32
N LYS A 58 2.52 -1.68 -2.41
CA LYS A 58 3.15 -2.65 -1.50
C LYS A 58 3.19 -2.11 -0.06
N LEU A 59 3.40 -0.80 0.11
CA LEU A 59 3.32 -0.11 1.39
C LEU A 59 1.93 -0.19 2.00
N VAL A 60 0.86 -0.05 1.21
CA VAL A 60 -0.52 -0.29 1.71
C VAL A 60 -0.63 -1.68 2.33
N MET A 61 -0.26 -2.73 1.59
CA MET A 61 -0.35 -4.12 2.10
C MET A 61 0.53 -4.39 3.30
N PHE A 62 1.67 -3.69 3.43
CA PHE A 62 2.50 -3.73 4.63
C PHE A 62 1.79 -3.09 5.84
N ARG A 63 1.25 -1.87 5.66
CA ARG A 63 0.70 -1.04 6.76
C ARG A 63 -0.61 -1.57 7.33
N ILE A 64 -1.44 -2.29 6.57
CA ILE A 64 -2.72 -2.83 7.08
C ILE A 64 -2.56 -3.88 8.19
N SER A 65 -1.34 -4.41 8.42
CA SER A 65 -1.03 -5.31 9.53
C SER A 65 -0.43 -4.62 10.76
N ASP A 66 -0.29 -3.28 10.73
CA ASP A 66 0.20 -2.53 11.89
C ASP A 66 -0.82 -2.58 13.03
N SER A 67 -0.37 -2.97 14.23
CA SER A 67 -1.22 -3.07 15.43
C SER A 67 -1.90 -1.78 15.85
N PHE A 68 -1.46 -0.61 15.36
CA PHE A 68 -2.07 0.69 15.63
C PHE A 68 -3.12 1.10 14.60
N VAL A 69 -3.32 0.33 13.53
CA VAL A 69 -4.34 0.58 12.52
C VAL A 69 -5.69 0.07 13.03
N ASN A 70 -6.73 0.90 12.89
CA ASN A 70 -8.12 0.56 13.22
C ASN A 70 -8.99 0.51 11.95
N ASP A 71 -10.25 0.10 12.07
CA ASP A 71 -11.18 -0.05 10.94
C ASP A 71 -11.36 1.21 10.09
N ALA A 72 -11.33 2.40 10.72
CA ALA A 72 -11.43 3.65 9.98
C ALA A 72 -10.18 3.87 9.12
N SER A 73 -8.98 3.63 9.67
CA SER A 73 -7.73 3.66 8.91
C SER A 73 -7.66 2.59 7.82
N LEU A 74 -8.19 1.38 8.05
CA LEU A 74 -8.34 0.34 7.03
C LEU A 74 -9.27 0.79 5.90
N GLY A 75 -10.35 1.50 6.23
CA GLY A 75 -11.23 2.13 5.25
C GLY A 75 -10.50 3.15 4.37
N GLU A 76 -9.61 3.95 4.93
CA GLU A 76 -8.76 4.86 4.15
C GLU A 76 -7.74 4.11 3.29
N PHE A 77 -7.10 3.06 3.81
CA PHE A 77 -6.21 2.21 3.02
C PHE A 77 -6.93 1.54 1.84
N ALA A 78 -8.18 1.12 2.00
CA ALA A 78 -8.98 0.56 0.90
C ALA A 78 -9.21 1.60 -0.21
N LYS A 79 -9.52 2.85 0.15
CA LYS A 79 -9.68 3.95 -0.82
C LYS A 79 -8.36 4.26 -1.52
N ILE A 80 -7.26 4.32 -0.77
CA ILE A 80 -5.91 4.56 -1.30
C ILE A 80 -5.48 3.45 -2.25
N ALA A 81 -5.67 2.18 -1.89
CA ALA A 81 -5.35 1.04 -2.75
C ALA A 81 -6.08 1.13 -4.09
N LYS A 82 -7.41 1.37 -4.03
CA LYS A 82 -8.23 1.54 -5.23
C LYS A 82 -7.73 2.69 -6.10
N LEU A 83 -7.42 3.83 -5.49
CA LEU A 83 -6.96 5.02 -6.22
C LEU A 83 -5.58 4.80 -6.87
N LEU A 84 -4.64 4.16 -6.17
CA LEU A 84 -3.32 3.81 -6.72
C LEU A 84 -3.47 2.90 -7.95
N ILE A 85 -4.35 1.89 -7.87
CA ILE A 85 -4.66 0.98 -8.98
C ILE A 85 -5.30 1.73 -10.15
N GLU A 86 -6.25 2.65 -9.89
CA GLU A 86 -6.86 3.50 -10.92
C GLU A 86 -5.83 4.35 -11.68
N TYR A 87 -4.74 4.75 -11.02
CA TYR A 87 -3.63 5.49 -11.63
C TYR A 87 -2.54 4.58 -12.24
N GLY A 88 -2.71 3.26 -12.20
CA GLY A 88 -1.81 2.31 -12.85
C GLY A 88 -0.75 1.69 -11.94
N ALA A 89 -0.95 1.67 -10.62
CA ALA A 89 -0.12 0.86 -9.72
C ALA A 89 -0.20 -0.63 -10.09
N ASP A 90 0.95 -1.29 -10.17
CA ASP A 90 1.06 -2.74 -10.34
C ASP A 90 0.74 -3.47 -9.03
N PRO A 91 -0.33 -4.29 -8.98
CA PRO A 91 -0.69 -5.06 -7.79
C PRO A 91 0.20 -6.28 -7.54
N GLY A 92 1.00 -6.73 -8.52
CA GLY A 92 1.83 -7.93 -8.41
C GLY A 92 2.76 -7.91 -7.19
N PRO A 93 3.64 -6.89 -7.03
CA PRO A 93 4.52 -6.79 -5.87
C PRO A 93 3.78 -6.70 -4.53
N ALA A 94 2.59 -6.10 -4.52
CA ALA A 94 1.74 -6.01 -3.33
C ALA A 94 1.13 -7.38 -2.95
N MET A 95 0.78 -8.20 -3.94
CA MET A 95 0.33 -9.57 -3.71
C MET A 95 1.45 -10.47 -3.17
N VAL A 96 2.68 -10.32 -3.66
CA VAL A 96 3.82 -11.11 -3.14
C VAL A 96 4.01 -10.92 -1.64
N ILE A 97 4.00 -9.67 -1.15
CA ILE A 97 4.14 -9.42 0.29
C ILE A 97 2.90 -9.86 1.08
N ALA A 98 1.70 -9.66 0.54
CA ALA A 98 0.47 -10.08 1.19
C ALA A 98 0.46 -11.59 1.40
N GLU A 99 0.81 -12.36 0.37
CA GLU A 99 0.85 -13.82 0.46
C GLU A 99 1.94 -14.33 1.39
N SER A 100 3.09 -13.65 1.42
CA SER A 100 4.17 -13.97 2.35
C SER A 100 3.79 -13.73 3.81
N ARG A 101 2.91 -12.77 4.11
CA ARG A 101 2.53 -12.38 5.48
C ARG A 101 1.27 -13.07 5.97
N TYR A 102 0.29 -13.19 5.09
CA TYR A 102 -1.08 -13.57 5.44
C TYR A 102 -1.47 -14.95 4.87
N GLY A 103 -0.61 -15.56 4.05
CA GLY A 103 -0.89 -16.79 3.31
C GLY A 103 -1.56 -16.52 1.97
N LYS A 104 -1.85 -17.59 1.21
CA LYS A 104 -2.47 -17.44 -0.11
C LYS A 104 -3.84 -16.80 -0.01
N TYR A 105 -4.12 -15.86 -0.91
CA TYR A 105 -5.44 -15.24 -1.00
C TYR A 105 -6.49 -16.26 -1.43
N ASP A 106 -7.55 -16.38 -0.64
CA ASP A 106 -8.71 -17.23 -0.93
C ASP A 106 -9.99 -16.37 -0.94
N PRO A 107 -10.56 -16.09 -2.13
CA PRO A 107 -11.77 -15.27 -2.24
C PRO A 107 -13.03 -15.94 -1.67
N GLU A 108 -13.03 -17.26 -1.45
CA GLU A 108 -14.16 -17.93 -0.79
C GLU A 108 -14.07 -17.83 0.74
N ALA A 109 -12.85 -17.85 1.28
CA ALA A 109 -12.61 -17.63 2.70
C ALA A 109 -12.91 -16.17 3.09
N SER A 110 -12.55 -15.21 2.23
CA SER A 110 -12.80 -13.78 2.45
C SER A 110 -14.29 -13.47 2.65
N GLN A 111 -15.16 -14.10 1.86
CA GLN A 111 -16.62 -13.95 1.94
C GLN A 111 -17.26 -14.52 3.22
N LYS A 112 -16.54 -15.41 3.93
CA LYS A 112 -17.02 -16.07 5.15
C LYS A 112 -16.50 -15.42 6.42
N MET A 113 -15.65 -14.40 6.32
CA MET A 113 -15.11 -13.69 7.47
C MET A 113 -16.19 -12.87 8.18
N ASP A 114 -16.02 -12.73 9.49
CA ASP A 114 -16.92 -11.94 10.32
C ASP A 114 -16.77 -10.44 10.03
N GLU A 115 -17.59 -9.64 10.69
CA GLU A 115 -17.59 -8.19 10.49
C GLU A 115 -16.31 -7.52 11.02
N ALA A 116 -15.64 -8.11 12.00
CA ALA A 116 -14.43 -7.56 12.61
C ALA A 116 -13.22 -7.65 11.65
N ASP A 117 -13.12 -8.71 10.86
CA ASP A 117 -12.02 -8.87 9.89
C ASP A 117 -12.29 -8.23 8.52
N ARG A 118 -13.54 -7.78 8.29
CA ARG A 118 -13.99 -7.31 6.98
C ARG A 118 -13.22 -6.10 6.46
N ALA A 119 -12.82 -5.19 7.33
CA ALA A 119 -12.10 -3.99 6.93
C ALA A 119 -10.70 -4.32 6.37
N PHE A 120 -9.99 -5.26 6.99
CA PHE A 120 -8.69 -5.75 6.54
C PHE A 120 -8.83 -6.48 5.20
N ILE A 121 -9.77 -7.42 5.14
CA ILE A 121 -10.02 -8.22 3.94
C ILE A 121 -10.42 -7.37 2.75
N ASN A 122 -11.22 -6.32 2.96
CA ASN A 122 -11.62 -5.42 1.88
C ASN A 122 -10.41 -4.77 1.18
N VAL A 123 -9.34 -4.44 1.91
CA VAL A 123 -8.11 -3.92 1.28
C VAL A 123 -7.47 -5.00 0.40
N TRP A 124 -7.35 -6.23 0.92
CA TRP A 124 -6.75 -7.33 0.18
C TRP A 124 -7.58 -7.71 -1.06
N ASP A 125 -8.91 -7.78 -0.94
CA ASP A 125 -9.82 -8.06 -2.06
C ASP A 125 -9.62 -7.07 -3.20
N ILE A 126 -9.44 -5.77 -2.90
CA ILE A 126 -9.19 -4.73 -3.91
C ILE A 126 -7.90 -5.03 -4.67
N VAL A 127 -6.81 -5.31 -3.96
CA VAL A 127 -5.50 -5.58 -4.57
C VAL A 127 -5.51 -6.89 -5.35
N ALA A 128 -6.05 -7.96 -4.77
CA ALA A 128 -6.10 -9.29 -5.37
C ALA A 128 -6.98 -9.34 -6.63
N ASN A 129 -8.07 -8.57 -6.69
CA ASN A 129 -8.90 -8.49 -7.88
C ASN A 129 -8.27 -7.68 -9.02
N ALA A 130 -7.36 -6.76 -8.71
CA ALA A 130 -6.61 -6.02 -9.73
C ALA A 130 -5.45 -6.83 -10.33
N ALA A 131 -4.96 -7.87 -9.64
CA ALA A 131 -3.83 -8.70 -10.06
C ALA A 131 -4.19 -9.84 -11.03
N LYS A 132 -5.43 -9.89 -11.52
CA LYS A 132 -5.96 -10.97 -12.37
C LYS A 132 -5.83 -10.70 -13.86
#